data_AF-A0A354XT67-F1
#
_entry.id   AF-A0A354XT67-F1
#
_cell.length_a   1.000
_cell.length_b   1.000
_cell.length_c   1.000
_cell.angle_alpha   90.00
_cell.angle_beta   90.00
_cell.angle_gamma   90.00
#
_symmetry.space_group_name_H-M   'P 1'
#
loop_
_entity.id
_entity.type
_entity.pdbx_description
1 polymer ?
#
loop_
_entity_poly.entity_id
_entity_poly.type
_entity_poly.pdbx_seq_one_letter_code
_entity_poly.pdbx_strand_id
1 'polypeptide(L)'
;RPDFCVLIYPAYLDGENFSISPELKVTEKTPPTFIVQTQDDHRLLNSSLFYYYALKEAKAPVAMSLYPSGGHGYGLRNTGDLVNEWPFRVMSWLHDIKMVE
;
A
#
# COMPACT_ATOMS: atom_id res chain seq x y z
N ARG A 1 -15.56 8.54 7.46
CA ARG A 1 -14.58 8.08 6.44
C ARG A 1 -13.28 8.80 6.75
N PRO A 2 -12.13 8.12 6.81
CA PRO A 2 -10.85 8.79 7.03
C PRO A 2 -10.45 9.59 5.78
N ASP A 3 -9.66 10.64 5.96
CA ASP A 3 -9.22 11.51 4.86
C ASP A 3 -8.25 10.81 3.91
N PHE A 4 -7.49 9.85 4.43
CA PHE A 4 -6.57 9.00 3.68
C PHE A 4 -6.35 7.65 4.39
N CYS A 5 -5.69 6.71 3.71
CA CYS A 5 -5.24 5.43 4.25
C CYS A 5 -3.78 5.20 3.89
N VAL A 6 -2.97 4.70 4.82
CA VAL A 6 -1.59 4.26 4.56
C VAL A 6 -1.49 2.80 4.98
N LEU A 7 -1.24 1.93 4.01
CA LEU A 7 -1.04 0.50 4.22
C LEU A 7 0.45 0.19 4.11
N ILE A 8 1.01 -0.29 5.21
CA ILE A 8 2.44 -0.61 5.33
C ILE A 8 2.54 -2.12 5.40
N TYR A 9 3.20 -2.74 4.41
CA TYR A 9 3.31 -4.20 4.22
C TYR A 9 1.98 -4.96 4.48
N PRO A 10 0.85 -4.57 3.86
CA PRO A 10 -0.42 -5.21 4.18
C PRO A 10 -0.40 -6.70 3.82
N ALA A 11 -1.10 -7.49 4.62
CA ALA A 11 -1.19 -8.93 4.51
C ALA A 11 -2.65 -9.38 4.51
N TYR A 12 -2.92 -10.52 3.86
CA TYR A 12 -4.23 -11.17 3.81
C TYR A 12 -5.34 -10.32 3.15
N LEU A 13 -4.97 -9.41 2.24
CA LEU A 13 -5.91 -8.64 1.44
C LEU A 13 -6.21 -9.28 0.08
N ASP A 14 -5.42 -10.26 -0.34
CA ASP A 14 -5.61 -11.01 -1.57
C ASP A 14 -6.64 -12.13 -1.42
N GLY A 15 -7.31 -12.42 -2.53
CA GLY A 15 -8.13 -13.60 -2.76
C GLY A 15 -7.56 -14.43 -3.91
N GLU A 16 -8.31 -15.45 -4.31
CA GLU A 16 -7.92 -16.31 -5.43
C GLU A 16 -7.98 -15.57 -6.78
N ASN A 17 -7.28 -16.07 -7.80
CA ASN A 17 -7.42 -15.60 -9.19
C ASN A 17 -7.23 -14.08 -9.38
N PHE A 18 -6.22 -13.48 -8.74
CA PHE A 18 -5.92 -12.03 -8.84
C PHE A 18 -7.09 -11.15 -8.33
N SER A 19 -7.83 -11.63 -7.33
CA SER A 19 -8.90 -10.85 -6.67
C SER A 19 -8.50 -10.38 -5.28
N ILE A 20 -9.29 -9.52 -4.66
CA ILE A 20 -9.12 -9.14 -3.25
C ILE A 20 -9.99 -10.03 -2.36
N SER A 21 -9.67 -10.08 -1.06
CA SER A 21 -10.48 -10.76 -0.05
C SER A 21 -11.96 -10.30 -0.16
N PRO A 22 -12.94 -11.23 -0.10
CA PRO A 22 -14.35 -10.91 -0.30
C PRO A 22 -14.93 -9.96 0.77
N GLU A 23 -14.25 -9.82 1.91
CA GLU A 23 -14.64 -8.90 2.97
C GLU A 23 -14.32 -7.43 2.62
N LEU A 24 -13.41 -7.21 1.67
CA LEU A 24 -12.99 -5.87 1.26
C LEU A 24 -13.96 -5.29 0.23
N LYS A 25 -14.59 -4.17 0.59
CA LYS A 25 -15.46 -3.40 -0.30
C LYS A 25 -14.72 -2.17 -0.81
N VAL A 26 -14.22 -2.26 -2.04
CA VAL A 26 -13.53 -1.16 -2.72
C VAL A 26 -14.51 -0.45 -3.66
N THR A 27 -14.57 0.88 -3.58
CA THR A 27 -15.44 1.74 -4.40
C THR A 27 -14.71 3.04 -4.72
N GLU A 28 -15.25 3.87 -5.60
CA GLU A 28 -14.75 5.24 -5.85
C GLU A 28 -14.73 6.12 -4.57
N LYS A 29 -15.52 5.75 -3.55
CA LYS A 29 -15.56 6.42 -2.25
C LYS A 29 -14.50 5.90 -1.28
N THR A 30 -13.70 4.90 -1.65
CA THR A 30 -12.57 4.47 -0.83
C THR A 30 -11.61 5.65 -0.64
N PRO A 31 -11.07 5.88 0.57
CA PRO A 31 -10.09 6.95 0.81
C PRO A 31 -8.88 6.86 -0.12
N PRO A 32 -8.26 7.99 -0.49
CA PRO A 32 -6.92 7.99 -1.09
C PRO A 32 -6.00 7.07 -0.29
N THR A 33 -5.39 6.11 -0.97
CA THR A 33 -4.61 5.06 -0.30
C THR A 33 -3.17 5.07 -0.78
N PHE A 34 -2.22 5.06 0.14
CA PHE A 34 -0.82 4.77 -0.14
C PHE A 34 -0.50 3.35 0.31
N ILE A 35 0.20 2.60 -0.53
CA ILE A 35 0.62 1.21 -0.24
C ILE A 35 2.14 1.14 -0.34
N VAL A 36 2.80 0.56 0.68
CA VAL A 36 4.21 0.22 0.62
C VAL A 36 4.42 -1.26 0.89
N GLN A 37 5.21 -1.91 0.04
CA GLN A 37 5.51 -3.33 0.15
C GLN A 37 6.90 -3.65 -0.40
N THR A 38 7.45 -4.81 -0.04
CA THR A 38 8.68 -5.33 -0.65
C THR A 38 8.40 -6.55 -1.50
N GLN A 39 9.21 -6.75 -2.54
CA GLN A 39 9.06 -7.85 -3.49
C GLN A 39 9.50 -9.19 -2.88
N ASP A 40 10.44 -9.16 -1.93
CA ASP A 40 10.89 -10.32 -1.15
C ASP A 40 9.92 -10.75 -0.04
N ASP A 41 8.84 -10.00 0.20
CA ASP A 41 7.71 -10.42 1.06
C ASP A 41 6.78 -11.40 0.31
N HIS A 42 7.38 -12.46 -0.23
CA HIS A 42 6.84 -13.33 -1.29
C HIS A 42 5.33 -13.61 -1.19
N ARG A 43 4.88 -14.30 -0.13
CA ARG A 43 3.48 -14.73 0.01
C ARG A 43 2.52 -13.55 0.19
N LEU A 44 2.98 -12.46 0.80
CA LEU A 44 2.14 -11.33 1.19
C LEU A 44 2.19 -10.18 0.17
N LEU A 45 3.08 -10.22 -0.81
CA LEU A 45 3.15 -9.27 -1.90
C LEU A 45 1.82 -9.13 -2.64
N ASN A 46 1.12 -10.24 -2.86
CA ASN A 46 -0.17 -10.26 -3.58
C ASN A 46 -1.23 -9.38 -2.90
N SER A 47 -1.24 -9.31 -1.58
CA SER A 47 -2.15 -8.43 -0.83
C SER A 47 -2.03 -6.97 -1.28
N SER A 48 -0.80 -6.51 -1.57
CA SER A 48 -0.56 -5.15 -2.05
C SER A 48 -0.90 -4.98 -3.53
N LEU A 49 -0.45 -5.90 -4.38
CA LEU A 49 -0.67 -5.83 -5.83
C LEU A 49 -2.15 -5.92 -6.20
N PHE A 50 -2.88 -6.85 -5.60
CA PHE A 50 -4.28 -7.09 -5.95
C PHE A 50 -5.16 -5.96 -5.40
N TYR A 51 -4.86 -5.46 -4.20
CA TYR A 51 -5.58 -4.33 -3.62
C TYR A 51 -5.33 -3.02 -4.38
N TYR A 52 -4.08 -2.75 -4.79
CA TYR A 52 -3.76 -1.64 -5.67
C TYR A 52 -4.58 -1.69 -6.96
N TYR A 53 -4.63 -2.86 -7.61
CA TYR A 53 -5.37 -3.05 -8.84
C TYR A 53 -6.87 -2.81 -8.65
N ALA A 54 -7.46 -3.35 -7.57
CA ALA A 54 -8.87 -3.14 -7.24
C ALA A 54 -9.20 -1.66 -6.98
N LEU A 55 -8.34 -0.92 -6.27
CA LEU A 55 -8.50 0.52 -6.07
C LEU A 55 -8.47 1.29 -7.40
N LYS A 56 -7.51 0.95 -8.27
CA LYS A 56 -7.36 1.55 -9.59
C LYS A 56 -8.59 1.30 -10.48
N GLU A 57 -9.11 0.07 -10.52
CA GLU A 57 -10.33 -0.26 -11.28
C GLU A 57 -11.57 0.45 -10.72
N ALA A 58 -11.66 0.60 -9.40
CA ALA A 58 -12.73 1.35 -8.74
C ALA A 58 -12.57 2.88 -8.85
N LYS A 59 -11.52 3.38 -9.51
CA LYS A 59 -11.18 4.81 -9.63
C LYS A 59 -10.96 5.51 -8.28
N ALA A 60 -10.58 4.75 -7.25
CA ALA A 60 -10.13 5.31 -5.98
C ALA A 60 -8.67 5.79 -6.14
N PRO A 61 -8.30 7.01 -5.67
CA PRO A 61 -6.93 7.47 -5.75
C PRO A 61 -5.99 6.53 -4.98
N VAL A 62 -4.94 6.07 -5.65
CA VAL A 62 -3.98 5.14 -5.06
C VAL A 62 -2.56 5.43 -5.53
N ALA A 63 -1.61 5.33 -4.61
CA ALA A 63 -0.18 5.35 -4.87
C ALA A 63 0.47 4.10 -4.27
N MET A 64 1.52 3.58 -4.92
CA MET A 64 2.25 2.42 -4.42
C MET A 64 3.76 2.61 -4.56
N SER A 65 4.49 2.26 -3.51
CA SER A 65 5.95 2.08 -3.53
C SER A 65 6.27 0.60 -3.31
N LEU A 66 6.80 -0.05 -4.35
CA LEU A 66 7.26 -1.44 -4.30
C LEU A 66 8.79 -1.46 -4.29
N TYR A 67 9.37 -1.99 -3.24
CA TYR A 67 10.83 -2.08 -3.06
C TYR A 67 11.33 -3.51 -3.34
N PRO A 68 12.59 -3.70 -3.77
CA PRO A 68 13.10 -5.04 -4.06
C PRO A 68 13.26 -5.91 -2.81
N SER A 69 13.69 -5.32 -1.69
CA SER A 69 14.00 -6.05 -0.45
C SER A 69 13.63 -5.31 0.83
N GLY A 70 13.51 -6.07 1.92
CA GLY A 70 13.24 -5.60 3.29
C GLY A 70 12.34 -6.53 4.11
N GLY A 71 11.78 -7.57 3.47
CA GLY A 71 10.92 -8.56 4.09
C GLY A 71 9.63 -7.99 4.66
N HIS A 72 8.95 -8.80 5.48
CA HIS A 72 7.75 -8.37 6.18
C HIS A 72 8.07 -7.63 7.49
N GLY A 73 7.26 -6.64 7.85
CA GLY A 73 7.32 -6.02 9.19
C GLY A 73 8.54 -5.14 9.45
N TYR A 74 9.10 -4.49 8.41
CA TYR A 74 10.25 -3.58 8.55
C TYR A 74 9.94 -2.35 9.43
N GLY A 75 8.68 -1.93 9.51
CA GLY A 75 8.24 -0.79 10.32
C GLY A 75 9.04 0.48 10.03
N LEU A 76 9.44 1.20 11.09
CA LEU A 76 10.30 2.39 11.02
C LEU A 76 11.75 2.11 11.40
N ARG A 77 12.12 0.85 11.67
CA ARG A 77 13.48 0.51 12.07
C ARG A 77 14.41 0.66 10.86
N ASN A 78 15.53 1.35 11.05
CA ASN A 78 16.58 1.36 10.04
C ASN A 78 17.21 -0.04 9.94
N THR A 79 16.93 -0.74 8.84
CA THR A 79 17.50 -2.06 8.50
C THR A 79 18.68 -1.94 7.53
N GLY A 80 18.92 -0.75 6.97
CA GLY A 80 19.89 -0.52 5.90
C GLY A 80 19.34 -0.82 4.51
N ASP A 81 18.07 -1.26 4.41
CA ASP A 81 17.40 -1.55 3.15
C ASP A 81 16.78 -0.30 2.54
N LEU A 82 16.65 -0.29 1.21
CA LEU A 82 16.02 0.81 0.47
C LEU A 82 14.58 1.09 0.93
N VAL A 83 13.86 0.06 1.40
CA VAL A 83 12.49 0.22 1.90
C VAL A 83 12.41 1.21 3.07
N ASN A 84 13.49 1.44 3.82
CA ASN A 84 13.50 2.43 4.91
C ASN A 84 13.22 3.87 4.45
N GLU A 85 13.25 4.15 3.14
CA GLU A 85 12.82 5.45 2.58
C GLU A 85 11.30 5.66 2.57
N TRP A 86 10.49 4.61 2.80
CA TRP A 86 9.03 4.69 2.66
C TRP A 86 8.37 5.82 3.45
N PRO A 87 8.81 6.21 4.67
CA PRO A 87 8.17 7.32 5.40
C PRO A 87 8.32 8.64 4.64
N PHE A 88 9.47 8.88 4.00
CA PHE A 88 9.67 10.07 3.17
C PHE A 88 8.77 10.04 1.94
N ARG A 89 8.56 8.87 1.32
CA ARG A 89 7.63 8.71 0.19
C ARG A 89 6.18 8.97 0.59
N VAL A 90 5.76 8.49 1.76
CA VAL A 90 4.43 8.80 2.32
C VAL A 90 4.29 10.29 2.58
N MET A 91 5.29 10.95 3.18
CA MET A 91 5.25 12.40 3.39
C MET A 91 5.11 13.17 2.08
N SER A 92 5.94 12.86 1.07
CA SER A 92 5.82 13.46 -0.27
C SER A 92 4.43 13.26 -0.87
N TRP A 93 3.85 12.08 -0.71
CA TRP A 93 2.49 11.80 -1.16
C TRP A 93 1.43 12.61 -0.39
N LEU A 94 1.57 12.74 0.94
CA LEU A 94 0.66 13.55 1.75
C LEU A 94 0.69 15.04 1.35
N HIS A 95 1.86 15.60 0.99
CA HIS A 95 1.93 16.95 0.43
C HIS A 95 1.22 17.04 -0.93
N ASP A 96 1.42 16.05 -1.81
CA ASP A 96 0.79 16.01 -3.14
C ASP A 96 -0.75 16.00 -3.04
N ILE A 97 -1.29 15.24 -2.08
CA ILE A 97 -2.74 15.21 -1.82
C ILE A 97 -3.22 16.30 -0.85
N LYS A 98 -2.36 17.28 -0.52
CA LYS A 98 -2.67 18.46 0.30
C LYS A 98 -3.18 18.14 1.72
N MET A 99 -2.66 17.07 2.32
CA MET A 99 -2.96 16.69 3.70
C MET A 99 -1.97 17.31 4.70
N VAL A 100 -0.78 17.69 4.24
CA VAL A 100 0.27 18.34 5.02
C VAL A 100 0.86 19.50 4.21
N GLU A 101 1.30 20.56 4.91
CA GLU A 101 1.88 21.77 4.32
C GLU A 101 3.34 21.58 3.91
#